data_AF-A0A537QGB2-F1
#
_entry.id   AF-A0A537QGB2-F1
#
_cell.length_a   1.000
_cell.length_b   1.000
_cell.length_c   1.000
_cell.angle_alpha   90.00
_cell.angle_beta   90.00
_cell.angle_gamma   90.00
#
_symmetry.space_group_name_H-M   'P 1'
#
loop_
_entity.id
_entity.type
_entity.pdbx_description
1 polymer ?
#
loop_
_entity_poly.entity_id
_entity_poly.type
_entity_poly.pdbx_seq_one_letter_code
_entity_poly.pdbx_strand_id
1 'polypeptide(L)' 'MGRSHMQFAIAIPTDADSWRLVRRAEELGFARAWFYDSQMLSADPFVAMAAAALKTTKIRLSTGVLIPSNRIPPA' A
#
# COMPACT_ATOMS: atom_id res chain seq x y z
N MET A 1 10.05 24.94 -16.47
CA MET A 1 9.39 24.55 -15.21
C MET A 1 8.29 23.55 -15.58
N GLY A 2 8.56 22.24 -15.46
CA GLY A 2 7.65 21.20 -15.97
C GLY A 2 6.34 21.18 -15.18
N ARG A 3 5.21 21.08 -15.87
CA ARG A 3 3.89 20.91 -15.24
C ARG A 3 3.94 19.67 -14.33
N SER A 4 3.58 19.83 -13.04
CA SER A 4 3.36 18.67 -12.19
C SER A 4 2.12 17.93 -12.69
N HIS A 5 2.31 16.80 -13.35
CA HIS A 5 1.19 15.96 -13.77
C HIS A 5 0.46 15.42 -12.53
N MET A 6 -0.88 15.48 -12.55
CA MET A 6 -1.74 14.85 -11.54
C MET A 6 -1.39 13.37 -11.42
N GLN A 7 -1.28 12.86 -10.19
CA GLN A 7 -1.01 11.46 -9.91
C GLN A 7 -2.18 10.81 -9.18
N PHE A 8 -2.55 9.60 -9.61
CA PHE A 8 -3.58 8.80 -8.98
C PHE A 8 -2.98 7.74 -8.05
N ALA A 9 -3.72 7.39 -7.00
CA ALA A 9 -3.39 6.34 -6.05
C ALA A 9 -4.59 5.42 -5.83
N ILE A 10 -4.33 4.20 -5.36
CA ILE A 10 -5.38 3.26 -4.93
C ILE A 10 -5.33 3.07 -3.42
N ALA A 11 -6.47 2.81 -2.82
CA ALA A 11 -6.58 2.46 -1.41
C ALA A 11 -7.25 1.09 -1.27
N ILE A 12 -6.67 0.22 -0.45
CA ILE A 12 -6.94 -1.22 -0.47
C ILE A 12 -7.28 -1.68 0.96
N PRO A 13 -8.44 -2.33 1.16
CA PRO A 13 -8.66 -3.16 2.33
C PRO A 13 -7.61 -4.28 2.34
N THR A 14 -6.68 -4.24 3.29
CA THR A 14 -5.52 -5.14 3.27
C THR A 14 -5.92 -6.59 3.48
N ASP A 15 -5.50 -7.44 2.56
CA ASP A 15 -5.59 -8.89 2.62
C ASP A 15 -4.28 -9.56 2.16
N ALA A 16 -4.23 -10.89 2.17
CA ALA A 16 -3.04 -11.65 1.77
C ALA A 16 -2.70 -11.56 0.27
N ASP A 17 -3.68 -11.25 -0.58
CA ASP A 17 -3.55 -11.20 -2.04
C ASP A 17 -3.50 -9.78 -2.61
N SER A 18 -3.44 -8.76 -1.74
CA SER A 18 -3.44 -7.33 -2.10
C SER A 18 -2.33 -6.97 -3.07
N TRP A 19 -1.23 -7.72 -3.06
CA TRP A 19 -0.14 -7.61 -4.03
C TRP A 19 -0.61 -7.71 -5.49
N ARG A 20 -1.67 -8.49 -5.78
CA ARG A 20 -2.23 -8.62 -7.14
C ARG A 20 -2.85 -7.32 -7.62
N LEU A 21 -3.63 -6.68 -6.74
CA LEU A 21 -4.27 -5.40 -7.03
C LEU A 21 -3.22 -4.28 -7.17
N VAL A 22 -2.21 -4.28 -6.30
CA VAL A 22 -1.09 -3.34 -6.35
C VAL A 22 -0.31 -3.48 -7.66
N ARG A 23 0.02 -4.72 -8.06
CA ARG A 23 0.65 -5.00 -9.34
C ARG A 23 -0.22 -4.45 -10.47
N ARG A 24 -1.52 -4.76 -10.47
CA ARG A 24 -2.42 -4.28 -11.52
C ARG A 24 -2.48 -2.76 -11.58
N ALA A 25 -2.47 -2.09 -10.43
CA ALA A 25 -2.44 -0.63 -10.35
C ALA A 25 -1.13 -0.06 -10.92
N GLU A 26 0.00 -0.71 -10.67
CA GLU A 26 1.28 -0.32 -11.25
C GLU A 26 1.27 -0.40 -12.79
N GLU A 27 0.74 -1.49 -13.37
CA GLU A 27 0.61 -1.61 -14.83
C GLU A 27 -0.26 -0.51 -15.44
N LEU A 28 -1.27 -0.07 -14.70
CA LEU A 28 -2.20 0.99 -15.11
C LEU A 28 -1.64 2.39 -14.87
N GLY A 29 -0.43 2.52 -14.30
CA GLY A 29 0.25 3.81 -14.10
C GLY A 29 -0.13 4.54 -12.81
N PHE A 30 -0.73 3.86 -11.83
CA PHE A 30 -0.93 4.45 -10.51
C PHE A 30 0.41 4.71 -9.82
N ALA A 31 0.52 5.85 -9.14
CA ALA A 31 1.75 6.28 -8.49
C ALA A 31 1.92 5.67 -7.08
N ARG A 32 0.81 5.36 -6.40
CA ARG A 32 0.78 4.88 -5.01
C ARG A 32 -0.31 3.84 -4.76
N ALA A 33 -0.03 2.92 -3.84
CA ALA A 33 -1.00 1.99 -3.26
C ALA A 33 -0.99 2.11 -1.73
N TRP A 34 -2.16 2.32 -1.13
CA TRP A 34 -2.36 2.54 0.29
C TRP A 34 -3.04 1.33 0.93
N PHE A 35 -2.43 0.80 1.99
CA PHE A 35 -2.89 -0.37 2.71
C PHE A 35 -3.59 0.05 4.00
N TYR A 36 -4.84 -0.36 4.18
CA TYR A 36 -5.63 -0.05 5.37
C TYR A 36 -5.22 -0.92 6.57
N ASP A 37 -5.16 -0.30 7.75
CA ASP A 37 -4.85 -0.96 9.02
C ASP A 37 -6.07 -1.03 9.94
N SER A 38 -7.16 -1.65 9.47
CA SER A 38 -8.35 -1.85 10.29
C SER A 38 -8.20 -3.12 11.14
N GLN A 39 -7.88 -2.93 12.43
CA GLN A 39 -7.72 -4.00 13.41
C GLN A 39 -8.86 -5.03 13.31
N MET A 40 -8.52 -6.33 13.33
CA MET A 40 -9.44 -7.48 13.19
C MET A 40 -10.15 -7.64 11.84
N LEU A 41 -10.13 -6.62 10.97
CA LEU A 41 -10.77 -6.67 9.65
C LEU A 41 -9.76 -6.81 8.50
N SER A 42 -8.52 -6.38 8.72
CA SER A 42 -7.45 -6.36 7.72
C SER A 42 -6.32 -7.30 8.12
N ALA A 43 -5.65 -7.87 7.11
CA ALA A 43 -4.35 -8.52 7.30
C ALA A 43 -3.28 -7.48 7.68
N ASP A 44 -2.12 -7.93 8.16
CA ASP A 44 -1.05 -7.03 8.55
C ASP A 44 -0.52 -6.23 7.32
N PRO A 45 -0.56 -4.89 7.35
CA PRO A 45 -0.20 -4.05 6.21
C PRO A 45 1.29 -4.11 5.89
N PHE A 46 2.18 -4.36 6.86
CA PHE A 46 3.62 -4.46 6.59
C PHE A 46 3.94 -5.77 5.85
N VAL A 47 3.31 -6.87 6.25
CA VAL A 47 3.44 -8.16 5.54
C VAL A 47 2.88 -8.06 4.11
N ALA A 48 1.69 -7.48 3.94
CA ALA A 48 1.10 -7.30 2.61
C ALA A 48 1.92 -6.34 1.72
N MET A 49 2.45 -5.24 2.29
CA MET A 49 3.36 -4.33 1.57
C MET A 49 4.65 -5.03 1.15
N ALA A 50 5.23 -5.88 2.01
CA ALA A 50 6.42 -6.64 1.65
C ALA A 50 6.15 -7.58 0.47
N ALA A 51 5.02 -8.30 0.49
CA ALA A 51 4.61 -9.14 -0.64
C ALA A 51 4.42 -8.33 -1.93
N ALA A 52 3.78 -7.15 -1.84
CA ALA A 52 3.61 -6.26 -2.99
C ALA A 52 4.94 -5.68 -3.50
N ALA A 53 5.88 -5.35 -2.62
CA ALA A 53 7.20 -4.86 -2.97
C ALA A 53 8.01 -5.89 -3.77
N LEU A 54 7.86 -7.18 -3.46
CA LEU A 54 8.50 -8.27 -4.21
C LEU A 54 7.88 -8.50 -5.61
N LYS A 55 6.72 -7.91 -5.89
CA LYS A 55 5.97 -8.11 -7.14
C LYS A 55 5.86 -6.85 -7.99
N THR A 56 6.41 -5.73 -7.53
CA THR A 56 6.33 -4.41 -8.19
C THR A 56 7.69 -3.71 -8.19
N THR A 57 7.86 -2.66 -9.00
CA THR A 57 9.19 -2.04 -9.22
C THR A 57 9.22 -0.52 -9.16
N LYS A 58 8.06 0.15 -9.22
CA LYS A 58 7.88 1.59 -9.40
C LYS A 58 6.77 2.16 -8.51
N ILE A 59 5.65 1.44 -8.33
CA ILE A 59 4.55 1.92 -7.51
C ILE A 59 5.01 2.07 -6.05
N ARG A 60 4.68 3.21 -5.43
CA ARG A 60 5.03 3.47 -4.03
C ARG A 60 4.00 2.84 -3.08
N LEU A 61 4.49 2.17 -2.06
CA LEU A 61 3.67 1.48 -1.07
C LEU A 61 3.65 2.29 0.22
N SER A 62 2.47 2.45 0.83
CA SER A 62 2.33 3.11 2.12
C SER A 62 1.12 2.59 2.88
N THR A 63 1.11 2.78 4.18
CA THR A 63 -0.11 2.65 4.98
C THR A 63 -1.05 3.82 4.73
N GLY A 64 -2.35 3.64 4.94
CA GLY A 64 -3.34 4.70 4.72
C GLY A 64 -4.65 4.48 5.47
N VAL A 65 -4.71 4.50 6.81
CA VAL A 65 -3.71 5.01 7.75
C VAL A 65 -3.08 3.87 8.56
N LEU A 66 -1.90 4.12 9.13
CA LEU A 66 -1.37 3.30 10.24
C LEU A 66 -1.88 3.87 11.55
N ILE A 67 -2.31 3.03 12.49
CA ILE A 67 -2.74 3.46 13.83
C ILE A 67 -1.61 3.17 14.83
N PRO A 68 -0.86 4.19 15.29
CA PRO A 68 0.33 3.96 16.13
C PRO A 68 0.04 3.26 17.46
N SER A 69 -1.12 3.53 18.06
CA SER A 69 -1.53 2.88 19.32
C SER A 69 -1.74 1.37 19.20
N ASN A 70 -1.88 0.85 17.97
CA ASN A 70 -2.05 -0.58 17.71
C ASN A 70 -0.71 -1.29 17.46
N ARG A 71 0.42 -0.57 17.56
CA ARG A 71 1.76 -1.08 17.25
C ARG A 71 2.65 -1.00 18.49
N ILE A 72 3.44 -2.03 18.69
CA ILE A 72 4.48 -2.04 19.71
C ILE A 72 5.60 -1.11 19.22
N PRO A 73 6.04 -0.11 20.00
CA PRO A 73 7.14 0.75 19.61
C PRO A 73 8.44 -0.04 19.50
N PRO A 74 9.42 0.43 18.72
CA PRO A 74 10.76 -0.15 18.74
C PRO A 74 11.35 -0.08 20.16
N ALA A 75 12.19 -1.05 20.50
CA ALA A 75 12.98 -1.07 21.72
C ALA A 75 14.09 -0.01 21.69
#